data_AF-T1CSU1-F1
#
_entry.id   AF-T1CSU1-F1
#
_cell.length_a   1.000
_cell.length_b   1.000
_cell.length_c   1.000
_cell.angle_alpha   90.00
_cell.angle_beta   90.00
_cell.angle_gamma   90.00
#
_symmetry.space_group_name_H-M   'P 1'
#
loop_
_entity.id
_entity.type
_entity.pdbx_description
1 polymer ?
#
loop_
_entity_poly.entity_id
_entity_poly.type
_entity_poly.pdbx_seq_one_letter_code
_entity_poly.pdbx_strand_id
1 'polypeptide(L)'
;MKKVEAKKFLDAVELKRQGWGIRGIARRLGVHRATLRVWFGKTHDQDRRGWGKGTLRKYTPLVRERVIALKRARIDRQKCFLGSPYVQMDYVKRYPQGDAPSLWFIDESVRRAGLQTRMPKKRTQGAEIVKRHRFPVKTIVGLGRLQQSSDFIGKKYIVGQHAPISVFSTSYYQWLEIDQIGGF
;
A
#
# COMPACT_ATOMS: atom_id res chain seq x y z
N MET A 1 11.22 -13.73 5.33
CA MET A 1 12.49 -14.34 4.87
C MET A 1 13.64 -13.49 5.35
N LYS A 2 14.62 -14.08 6.04
CA LYS A 2 15.81 -13.36 6.49
C LYS A 2 16.61 -12.94 5.23
N LYS A 3 17.28 -11.78 5.22
CA LYS A 3 18.03 -11.25 4.05
C LYS A 3 18.97 -12.30 3.40
N VAL A 4 19.57 -13.16 4.22
CA VAL A 4 20.48 -14.24 3.79
C VAL A 4 19.76 -15.33 3.00
N GLU A 5 18.53 -15.70 3.39
CA GLU A 5 17.73 -16.69 2.68
C GLU A 5 17.25 -16.18 1.32
N ALA A 6 16.94 -14.88 1.23
CA ALA A 6 16.54 -14.25 -0.04
C ALA A 6 17.65 -14.28 -1.08
N LYS A 7 18.90 -14.02 -0.65
CA LYS A 7 20.06 -14.12 -1.54
C LYS A 7 20.28 -15.56 -2.03
N LYS A 8 20.26 -16.54 -1.11
CA LYS A 8 20.41 -17.96 -1.46
C LYS A 8 19.31 -18.46 -2.40
N PHE A 9 18.09 -17.95 -2.27
CA PHE A 9 16.99 -18.26 -3.19
C PHE A 9 17.27 -17.74 -4.61
N LEU A 10 17.67 -16.48 -4.74
CA LEU A 10 17.99 -15.90 -6.05
C LEU A 10 19.16 -16.63 -6.72
N ASP A 11 20.22 -16.92 -5.98
CA ASP A 11 21.37 -17.69 -6.48
C ASP A 11 20.95 -19.11 -6.90
N ALA A 12 20.04 -19.75 -6.16
CA ALA A 12 19.50 -21.06 -6.52
C ALA A 12 18.66 -21.03 -7.80
N VAL A 13 17.86 -19.98 -8.01
CA VAL A 13 17.06 -19.78 -9.22
C VAL A 13 17.96 -19.61 -10.45
N GLU A 14 19.04 -18.83 -10.33
CA GLU A 14 20.00 -18.61 -11.42
C GLU A 14 20.73 -19.92 -11.81
N LEU A 15 21.24 -20.67 -10.82
CA LEU A 15 21.88 -21.96 -11.05
C LEU A 15 20.90 -22.98 -11.68
N LYS A 16 19.64 -22.95 -11.27
CA LYS A 16 18.60 -23.80 -11.86
C LYS A 16 18.34 -23.43 -13.33
N ARG A 17 18.38 -22.14 -13.67
CA ARG A 17 18.27 -21.62 -15.04
C ARG A 17 19.44 -22.04 -15.93
N GLN A 18 20.64 -22.15 -15.35
CA GLN A 18 21.85 -22.66 -15.98
C GLN A 18 21.89 -24.20 -16.10
N GLY A 19 20.79 -24.90 -15.77
CA GLY A 19 20.68 -26.35 -15.94
C GLY A 19 21.21 -27.19 -14.78
N TRP A 20 21.60 -26.59 -13.66
CA TRP A 20 22.15 -27.35 -12.52
C TRP A 20 21.09 -28.24 -11.86
N GLY A 21 21.52 -29.45 -11.50
CA GLY A 21 20.71 -30.39 -10.71
C GLY A 21 20.57 -29.94 -9.25
N ILE A 22 19.45 -30.33 -8.61
CA ILE A 22 19.13 -29.95 -7.22
C ILE A 22 20.25 -30.32 -6.23
N ARG A 23 20.94 -31.46 -6.45
CA ARG A 23 22.07 -31.87 -5.60
C ARG A 23 23.28 -30.93 -5.73
N GLY A 24 23.59 -30.46 -6.94
CA GLY A 24 24.70 -29.54 -7.19
C GLY A 24 24.45 -28.18 -6.55
N ILE A 25 23.22 -27.67 -6.67
CA ILE A 25 22.80 -26.41 -6.06
C ILE A 25 22.87 -26.49 -4.52
N ALA A 26 22.38 -27.59 -3.93
CA ALA A 26 22.40 -27.81 -2.48
C ALA A 26 23.83 -27.75 -1.92
N ARG A 27 24.76 -28.44 -2.59
CA ARG A 27 26.18 -28.47 -2.19
C ARG A 27 26.83 -27.09 -2.33
N ARG A 28 26.54 -26.36 -3.40
CA ARG A 28 27.13 -25.05 -3.68
C ARG A 28 26.68 -23.95 -2.71
N LEU A 29 25.40 -23.97 -2.31
CA LEU A 29 24.79 -22.92 -1.48
C LEU A 29 24.70 -23.29 0.01
N GLY A 30 25.06 -24.53 0.37
CA GLY A 30 24.92 -25.06 1.72
C GLY A 30 23.46 -25.05 2.18
N VAL A 31 22.56 -25.55 1.33
CA VAL A 31 21.11 -25.57 1.57
C VAL A 31 20.61 -27.02 1.51
N HIS A 32 19.71 -27.39 2.42
CA HIS A 32 19.15 -28.74 2.44
C HIS A 32 18.31 -29.01 1.18
N ARG A 33 18.40 -30.25 0.64
CA ARG A 33 17.72 -30.64 -0.60
C ARG A 33 16.20 -30.48 -0.51
N ALA A 34 15.61 -30.70 0.67
CA ALA A 34 14.18 -30.51 0.89
C ALA A 34 13.77 -29.03 0.70
N THR A 35 14.59 -28.10 1.15
CA THR A 35 14.37 -26.65 0.97
C THR A 35 14.33 -26.28 -0.50
N LEU A 36 15.27 -26.79 -1.30
CA LEU A 36 15.27 -26.57 -2.76
C LEU A 36 14.06 -27.19 -3.45
N ARG A 37 13.59 -28.37 -3.00
CA ARG A 37 12.34 -28.97 -3.50
C ARG A 37 11.13 -28.11 -3.17
N VAL A 38 11.07 -27.48 -2.01
CA VAL A 38 9.99 -26.52 -1.67
C VAL A 38 10.09 -25.27 -2.53
N TRP A 39 11.30 -24.73 -2.73
CA TRP A 39 11.54 -23.53 -3.53
C TRP A 39 11.19 -23.72 -5.01
N PHE A 40 11.55 -24.86 -5.59
CA PHE A 40 11.28 -25.17 -7.01
C PHE A 40 9.97 -25.93 -7.24
N GLY A 41 9.44 -26.60 -6.22
CA GLY A 41 8.18 -27.35 -6.29
C GLY A 41 6.95 -26.48 -6.08
N LYS A 42 7.12 -25.29 -5.50
CA LYS A 42 6.15 -24.21 -5.66
C LYS A 42 6.36 -23.62 -7.05
N THR A 43 5.76 -24.24 -8.07
CA THR A 43 5.28 -23.47 -9.22
C THR A 43 4.58 -22.26 -8.61
N HIS A 44 5.11 -21.07 -8.87
CA HIS A 44 4.39 -19.86 -8.51
C HIS A 44 2.97 -20.05 -9.03
N ASP A 45 2.01 -20.24 -8.12
CA ASP A 45 0.63 -19.90 -8.43
C ASP A 45 0.75 -18.49 -8.97
N GLN A 46 0.61 -18.35 -10.29
CA GLN A 46 0.53 -17.05 -10.89
C GLN A 46 -0.71 -16.47 -10.25
N ASP A 47 -0.51 -15.66 -9.22
CA ASP A 47 -1.61 -14.98 -8.56
C ASP A 47 -2.09 -13.91 -9.55
N ARG A 48 -2.91 -14.37 -10.49
CA ARG A 48 -3.62 -13.53 -11.45
C ARG A 48 -4.80 -12.84 -10.76
N ARG A 49 -4.99 -13.05 -9.45
CA ARG A 49 -5.96 -12.29 -8.66
C ARG A 49 -5.35 -10.93 -8.38
N GLY A 50 -5.79 -9.96 -9.16
CA GLY A 50 -5.32 -8.59 -9.05
C GLY A 50 -5.82 -7.80 -10.24
N TRP A 51 -6.28 -6.59 -9.99
CA TRP A 51 -6.58 -5.67 -11.08
C TRP A 51 -5.26 -5.26 -11.73
N GLY A 52 -5.14 -5.51 -13.03
CA GLY A 52 -4.02 -5.03 -13.84
C GLY A 52 -3.77 -3.56 -13.57
N LYS A 53 -2.50 -3.21 -13.32
CA LYS A 53 -2.11 -1.82 -13.06
C LYS A 53 -2.51 -0.96 -14.25
N GLY A 54 -3.36 0.05 -14.01
CA GLY A 54 -3.82 0.96 -15.05
C GLY A 54 -5.25 0.73 -15.52
N THR A 55 -5.87 -0.40 -15.15
CA THR A 55 -7.27 -0.66 -15.45
C THR A 55 -8.19 0.21 -14.57
N LEU A 56 -9.14 0.89 -15.20
CA LEU A 56 -10.11 1.72 -14.51
C LEU A 56 -11.19 0.85 -13.85
N ARG A 57 -11.43 1.07 -12.55
CA ARG A 57 -12.37 0.26 -11.76
C ARG A 57 -13.86 0.61 -11.97
N LYS A 58 -14.14 1.88 -12.24
CA LYS A 58 -15.52 2.42 -12.33
C LYS A 58 -15.81 3.12 -13.66
N TYR A 59 -14.83 3.83 -14.19
CA TYR A 59 -15.03 4.70 -15.36
C TYR A 59 -14.44 4.08 -16.61
N THR A 60 -15.05 4.30 -17.77
CA THR A 60 -14.52 3.81 -19.04
C THR A 60 -13.44 4.75 -19.59
N PRO A 61 -12.57 4.27 -20.51
CA PRO A 61 -11.62 5.13 -21.23
C PRO A 61 -12.31 6.32 -21.92
N LEU A 62 -13.50 6.12 -22.47
CA LEU A 62 -14.31 7.17 -23.10
C LEU A 62 -14.65 8.32 -22.13
N VAL A 63 -14.99 8.00 -20.87
CA VAL A 63 -15.26 9.04 -19.85
C VAL A 63 -14.01 9.88 -19.60
N ARG A 64 -12.83 9.25 -19.57
CA ARG A 64 -11.54 9.95 -19.42
C ARG A 64 -11.30 10.90 -20.59
N GLU A 65 -11.49 10.43 -21.83
CA GLU A 65 -11.30 11.26 -23.03
C GLU A 65 -12.22 12.47 -23.04
N ARG A 66 -13.50 12.28 -22.71
CA ARG A 66 -14.48 13.36 -22.60
C ARG A 66 -14.06 14.40 -21.55
N VAL A 67 -13.60 13.96 -20.39
CA VAL A 67 -13.09 14.86 -19.33
C VAL A 67 -11.89 15.67 -19.81
N ILE A 68 -10.94 15.04 -20.50
CA ILE A 68 -9.75 15.70 -21.06
C ILE A 68 -10.17 16.74 -22.10
N ALA A 69 -11.08 16.41 -23.01
CA ALA A 69 -11.57 17.32 -24.03
C ALA A 69 -12.26 18.56 -23.42
N LEU A 70 -13.09 18.37 -22.39
CA LEU A 70 -13.72 19.48 -21.68
C LEU A 70 -12.68 20.37 -20.98
N LYS A 71 -11.66 19.78 -20.34
CA LYS A 71 -10.58 20.54 -19.73
C LYS A 71 -9.80 21.37 -20.75
N ARG A 72 -9.44 20.78 -21.90
CA ARG A 72 -8.75 21.50 -23.00
C ARG A 72 -9.58 22.66 -23.52
N ALA A 73 -10.85 22.40 -23.85
CA ALA A 73 -11.75 23.44 -24.33
C ALA A 73 -11.90 24.62 -23.34
N ARG A 74 -11.79 24.39 -22.02
CA ARG A 74 -11.77 25.47 -21.04
C ARG A 74 -10.48 26.28 -21.06
N ILE A 75 -9.33 25.62 -21.23
CA ILE A 75 -8.01 26.26 -21.35
C ILE A 75 -7.96 27.10 -22.64
N ASP A 76 -8.37 26.52 -23.76
CA ASP A 76 -8.31 27.17 -25.09
C ASP A 76 -9.20 28.42 -25.14
N ARG A 77 -10.35 28.38 -24.46
CA ARG A 77 -11.27 29.53 -24.31
C ARG A 77 -10.86 30.51 -23.20
N GLN A 78 -9.68 30.34 -22.61
CA GLN A 78 -9.15 31.17 -21.52
C GLN A 78 -10.14 31.41 -20.36
N LYS A 79 -10.93 30.39 -20.00
CA LYS A 79 -11.89 30.53 -18.90
C LYS A 79 -11.17 30.72 -17.56
N CYS A 80 -11.69 31.60 -16.71
CA CYS A 80 -11.14 31.84 -15.36
C CYS A 80 -11.22 30.60 -14.45
N PHE A 81 -12.26 29.77 -14.64
CA PHE A 81 -12.53 28.62 -13.79
C PHE A 81 -12.10 27.31 -14.46
N LEU A 82 -10.92 26.79 -14.08
CA LEU A 82 -10.34 25.60 -14.70
C LEU A 82 -10.39 24.35 -13.79
N GLY A 83 -10.87 24.49 -12.56
CA GLY A 83 -10.89 23.39 -11.58
C GLY A 83 -11.82 22.23 -11.95
N SER A 84 -11.56 21.07 -11.35
CA SER A 84 -12.33 19.83 -11.57
C SER A 84 -13.83 19.95 -11.30
N PRO A 85 -14.33 20.72 -10.31
CA PRO A 85 -15.77 20.96 -10.15
C PRO A 85 -16.41 21.56 -11.41
N TYR A 86 -15.72 22.49 -12.07
CA TYR A 86 -16.26 23.14 -13.25
C TYR A 86 -16.22 22.25 -14.50
N VAL A 87 -15.22 21.37 -14.59
CA VAL A 87 -15.18 20.32 -15.61
C VAL A 87 -16.32 19.32 -15.39
N GLN A 88 -16.61 18.96 -14.14
CA GLN A 88 -17.75 18.12 -13.78
C GLN A 88 -19.09 18.77 -14.16
N MET A 89 -19.26 20.06 -13.89
CA MET A 89 -20.46 20.81 -14.30
C MET A 89 -20.65 20.79 -15.82
N ASP A 90 -19.59 21.03 -16.60
CA ASP A 90 -19.67 20.97 -18.07
C ASP A 90 -19.98 19.55 -18.55
N TYR A 91 -19.47 18.53 -17.85
CA TYR A 91 -19.74 17.14 -18.15
C TYR A 91 -21.23 16.80 -17.96
N VAL A 92 -21.81 17.15 -16.81
CA VAL A 92 -23.22 16.90 -16.51
C VAL A 92 -24.14 17.65 -17.48
N LYS A 93 -23.80 18.89 -17.84
CA LYS A 93 -24.54 19.66 -18.85
C LYS A 93 -24.51 19.01 -20.24
N ARG A 94 -23.37 18.43 -20.64
CA ARG A 94 -23.19 17.86 -21.98
C ARG A 94 -23.64 16.41 -22.08
N TYR A 95 -23.65 15.67 -20.97
CA TYR A 95 -24.00 14.26 -20.90
C TYR A 95 -24.98 14.02 -19.74
N PRO A 96 -26.24 14.47 -19.86
CA PRO A 96 -27.21 14.40 -18.77
C PRO A 96 -27.67 12.97 -18.45
N GLN A 97 -27.54 12.05 -19.40
CA GLN A 97 -27.97 10.65 -19.28
C GLN A 97 -26.94 9.74 -18.58
N GLY A 98 -25.81 10.29 -18.12
CA GLY A 98 -24.72 9.51 -17.53
C GLY A 98 -24.33 9.99 -16.13
N ASP A 99 -23.76 9.08 -15.36
CA ASP A 99 -23.23 9.40 -14.03
C ASP A 99 -22.13 10.46 -14.12
N ALA A 100 -22.20 11.44 -13.21
CA ALA A 100 -21.15 12.44 -13.08
C ALA A 100 -19.83 11.77 -12.64
N PRO A 101 -18.72 11.96 -13.37
CA PRO A 101 -17.42 11.46 -12.94
C PRO A 101 -17.02 12.13 -11.62
N SER A 102 -16.41 11.38 -10.71
CA SER A 102 -15.95 11.92 -9.43
C SER A 102 -14.82 12.95 -9.63
N LEU A 103 -14.75 13.95 -8.75
CA LEU A 103 -13.72 14.98 -8.79
C LEU A 103 -12.31 14.39 -8.82
N TRP A 104 -12.05 13.37 -7.99
CA TRP A 104 -10.78 12.64 -7.99
C TRP A 104 -10.43 12.04 -9.36
N PHE A 105 -11.41 11.45 -10.06
CA PHE A 105 -11.17 10.87 -11.38
C PHE A 105 -10.87 11.95 -12.42
N ILE A 106 -11.53 13.11 -12.32
CA ILE A 106 -11.26 14.27 -13.16
C ILE A 106 -9.84 14.77 -12.92
N ASP A 107 -9.45 15.00 -11.66
CA ASP A 107 -8.10 15.43 -11.28
C ASP A 107 -7.02 14.47 -11.80
N GLU A 108 -7.23 13.16 -11.61
CA GLU A 108 -6.31 12.12 -12.07
C GLU A 108 -6.20 12.10 -13.61
N SER A 109 -7.32 12.25 -14.31
CA SER A 109 -7.34 12.28 -15.78
C SER A 109 -6.63 13.51 -16.34
N VAL A 110 -6.86 14.68 -15.73
CA VAL A 110 -6.19 15.94 -16.06
C VAL A 110 -4.68 15.86 -15.79
N ARG A 111 -4.30 15.27 -14.65
CA ARG A 111 -2.89 15.05 -14.27
C ARG A 111 -2.17 14.15 -15.27
N ARG A 112 -2.78 13.03 -15.66
CA ARG A 112 -2.21 12.12 -16.66
C ARG A 112 -2.07 12.76 -18.04
N ALA A 113 -2.98 13.67 -18.40
CA ALA A 113 -2.95 14.39 -19.67
C ALA A 113 -2.01 15.61 -19.67
N GLY A 114 -1.34 15.93 -18.56
CA GLY A 114 -0.47 17.10 -18.46
C GLY A 114 -1.20 18.45 -18.47
N LEU A 115 -2.52 18.47 -18.21
CA LEU A 115 -3.36 19.67 -18.29
C LEU A 115 -3.53 20.39 -16.94
N GLN A 116 -2.59 20.19 -16.02
CA GLN A 116 -2.63 20.83 -14.71
C GLN A 116 -2.26 22.30 -14.84
N THR A 117 -3.17 23.18 -14.45
CA THR A 117 -3.00 24.63 -14.52
C THR A 117 -2.24 25.18 -13.31
N ARG A 118 -2.14 24.39 -12.24
CA ARG A 118 -1.29 24.66 -11.09
C ARG A 118 -0.56 23.39 -10.74
N MET A 119 0.76 23.47 -10.60
CA MET A 119 1.53 22.34 -10.08
C MET A 119 1.19 22.13 -8.60
N PRO A 120 1.07 20.87 -8.13
CA PRO A 120 0.95 20.60 -6.71
C PRO A 120 2.16 21.21 -5.99
N LYS A 121 1.93 21.92 -4.88
CA LYS A 121 3.02 22.41 -4.03
C LYS A 121 3.91 21.22 -3.69
N LYS A 122 5.23 21.37 -3.88
CA LYS A 122 6.20 20.36 -3.41
C LYS A 122 5.89 20.13 -1.93
N ARG A 123 5.54 18.89 -1.57
CA ARG A 123 5.46 18.51 -0.16
C ARG A 123 6.87 18.60 0.38
N THR A 124 7.20 19.69 1.06
CA THR A 124 8.29 19.68 2.02
C THR A 124 7.94 18.54 2.98
N GLN A 125 8.67 17.43 2.91
CA GLN A 125 8.61 16.44 3.98
C GLN A 125 9.03 17.20 5.24
N GLY A 126 8.05 17.68 5.99
CA GLY A 126 8.31 18.34 7.25
C GLY A 126 9.08 17.32 8.09
N ALA A 127 10.34 17.59 8.38
CA ALA A 127 11.15 16.78 9.27
C ALA A 127 10.42 16.55 10.60
N GLU A 128 9.52 17.47 10.99
CA GLU A 128 8.58 17.34 12.09
C GLU A 128 7.51 16.25 11.93
N ILE A 129 6.91 16.06 10.75
CA ILE A 129 5.91 15.00 10.51
C ILE A 129 6.57 13.63 10.62
N VAL A 130 7.79 13.49 10.06
CA VAL A 130 8.61 12.28 10.22
C VAL A 130 9.01 12.07 11.68
N LYS A 131 9.35 13.13 12.43
CA LYS A 131 9.60 13.07 13.89
C LYS A 131 8.34 12.67 14.68
N ARG A 132 7.15 13.19 14.33
CA ARG A 132 5.86 12.81 14.94
C ARG A 132 5.47 11.37 14.64
N HIS A 133 5.74 10.87 13.44
CA HIS A 133 5.52 9.45 13.11
C HIS A 133 6.57 8.50 13.73
N ARG A 134 7.65 9.02 14.34
CA ARG A 134 8.55 8.24 15.22
C ARG A 134 8.05 8.15 16.66
N PHE A 135 6.89 8.72 16.98
CA PHE A 135 6.22 8.56 18.28
C PHE A 135 6.08 7.10 18.72
N PRO A 136 5.73 6.12 17.85
CA PRO A 136 5.69 4.71 18.24
C PRO A 136 7.04 4.19 18.72
N VAL A 137 8.14 4.58 18.07
CA VAL A 137 9.49 4.10 18.43
C VAL A 137 9.91 4.64 19.80
N LYS A 138 9.67 5.92 20.07
CA LYS A 138 9.98 6.51 21.37
C LYS A 138 9.11 5.94 22.49
N THR A 139 7.82 5.72 22.24
CA THR A 139 6.90 5.10 23.20
C THR A 139 7.27 3.65 23.47
N ILE A 140 7.62 2.86 22.44
CA ILE A 140 8.07 1.47 22.59
C ILE A 140 9.38 1.39 23.38
N VAL A 141 10.34 2.30 23.15
CA VAL A 141 11.60 2.35 23.92
C VAL A 141 11.32 2.72 25.39
N GLY A 142 10.39 3.63 25.66
CA GLY A 142 9.96 3.95 27.03
C GLY A 142 9.24 2.79 27.72
N LEU A 143 8.40 2.05 27.00
CA LEU A 143 7.67 0.87 27.48
C LEU A 143 8.54 -0.38 27.63
N GLY A 144 9.68 -0.45 26.94
CA GLY A 144 10.54 -1.64 26.87
C GLY A 144 11.13 -2.12 28.20
N ARG A 145 11.01 -1.33 29.28
CA ARG A 145 11.37 -1.75 30.65
C ARG A 145 10.24 -2.51 31.38
N LEU A 146 8.98 -2.33 30.98
CA LEU A 146 7.79 -2.92 31.61
C LEU A 146 7.18 -4.02 30.73
N GLN A 147 7.26 -3.84 29.42
CA GLN A 147 6.51 -4.62 28.44
C GLN A 147 7.44 -5.58 27.69
N GLN A 148 7.14 -6.88 27.80
CA GLN A 148 7.90 -7.96 27.16
C GLN A 148 7.52 -8.15 25.69
N SER A 149 6.23 -8.01 25.37
CA SER A 149 5.74 -8.04 23.99
C SER A 149 4.46 -7.21 23.83
N SER A 150 4.30 -6.58 22.66
CA SER A 150 3.00 -6.15 22.14
C SER A 150 2.81 -6.79 20.78
N ASP A 151 1.61 -7.29 20.53
CA ASP A 151 1.21 -7.72 19.20
C ASP A 151 0.02 -6.90 18.73
N PHE A 152 0.16 -6.31 17.55
CA PHE A 152 -0.93 -5.63 16.87
C PHE A 152 -1.64 -6.64 15.99
N ILE A 153 -2.70 -7.23 16.54
CA ILE A 153 -3.57 -8.09 15.75
C ILE A 153 -4.46 -7.16 14.92
N GLY A 154 -4.18 -7.07 13.63
CA GLY A 154 -4.97 -6.27 12.69
C GLY A 154 -6.46 -6.63 12.70
N LYS A 155 -7.29 -5.79 12.07
CA LYS A 155 -8.76 -5.88 12.02
C LYS A 155 -9.30 -7.32 12.05
N LYS A 156 -9.87 -7.74 13.19
CA LYS A 156 -10.59 -9.02 13.33
C LYS A 156 -12.10 -8.74 13.29
N TYR A 157 -12.83 -9.63 12.64
CA TYR A 157 -14.29 -9.57 12.56
C TYR A 157 -14.84 -10.75 13.35
N ILE A 158 -15.72 -10.46 14.31
CA ILE A 158 -16.46 -11.47 15.05
C ILE A 158 -17.73 -11.78 14.27
N VAL A 159 -18.14 -13.05 14.27
CA VAL A 159 -19.37 -13.50 13.60
C VAL A 159 -20.56 -12.71 14.17
N GLY A 160 -21.31 -12.04 13.29
CA GLY A 160 -22.44 -11.17 13.67
C GLY A 160 -22.11 -9.68 13.78
N GLN A 161 -20.86 -9.26 13.60
CA GLN A 161 -20.48 -7.84 13.64
C GLN A 161 -19.90 -7.34 12.31
N HIS A 162 -20.36 -6.18 11.85
CA HIS A 162 -19.93 -5.57 10.59
C HIS A 162 -18.73 -4.62 10.73
N ALA A 163 -18.41 -4.19 11.95
CA ALA A 163 -17.27 -3.34 12.25
C ALA A 163 -16.08 -4.18 12.77
N PRO A 164 -14.84 -3.92 12.32
CA PRO A 164 -13.67 -4.63 12.81
C PRO A 164 -13.33 -4.21 14.23
N ILE A 165 -12.98 -5.17 15.07
CA ILE A 165 -12.36 -4.90 16.37
C ILE A 165 -10.85 -4.98 16.19
N SER A 166 -10.14 -3.99 16.73
CA SER A 166 -8.69 -4.00 16.86
C SER A 166 -8.35 -4.53 18.25
N VAL A 167 -7.62 -5.63 18.33
CA VAL A 167 -7.20 -6.22 19.61
C VAL A 167 -5.76 -5.82 19.86
N PHE A 168 -5.51 -5.23 21.02
CA PHE A 168 -4.18 -4.94 21.53
C PHE A 168 -3.85 -5.96 22.62
N SER A 169 -2.94 -6.89 22.35
CA SER A 169 -2.44 -7.83 23.36
C SER A 169 -1.08 -7.38 23.86
N THR A 170 -0.91 -7.31 25.18
CA THR A 170 0.34 -6.94 25.84
C THR A 170 0.75 -8.00 26.86
N SER A 171 2.04 -8.33 26.92
CA SER A 171 2.66 -9.16 27.96
C SER A 171 3.63 -8.31 28.76
N TYR A 172 3.56 -8.40 30.09
CA TYR A 172 4.44 -7.69 31.02
C TYR A 172 5.45 -8.66 31.63
N TYR A 173 6.60 -8.14 32.08
CA TYR A 173 7.51 -8.93 32.91
C TYR A 173 6.87 -9.15 34.29
N GLN A 174 6.85 -10.40 34.76
CA GLN A 174 6.15 -10.86 35.97
C GLN A 174 6.66 -10.25 37.31
N TRP A 175 7.60 -9.30 37.29
CA TRP A 175 8.41 -8.89 38.45
C TRP A 175 7.90 -7.61 39.14
N LEU A 176 6.68 -7.19 38.85
CA LEU A 176 6.01 -6.15 39.64
C LEU A 176 5.22 -6.85 40.74
N GLU A 177 5.79 -6.93 41.95
CA GLU A 177 4.99 -7.10 43.16
C GLU A 177 4.03 -5.89 43.23
N ILE A 178 2.73 -6.16 43.10
CA ILE A 178 1.65 -5.15 43.11
C ILE A 178 1.33 -4.71 44.57
N ASP A 179 2.27 -4.87 45.51
CA ASP A 179 1.99 -4.72 46.95
C ASP A 179 2.43 -3.38 47.56
N GLN A 180 2.71 -2.34 46.76
CA GLN A 180 2.99 -1.00 47.31
C GLN A 180 2.28 0.13 46.58
N ILE A 181 0.94 0.09 46.56
CA ILE A 181 0.13 1.32 46.47
C ILE A 181 -1.05 1.16 47.44
N GLY A 182 -0.83 1.53 48.70
CA GLY A 182 -1.86 1.40 49.73
C GLY A 182 -1.45 1.87 51.13
N GLY A 183 -0.81 3.04 51.23
CA GLY A 183 -0.74 3.79 52.48
C GLY A 183 -1.41 5.14 52.24
N PHE A 184 -2.65 5.27 52.71
CA PHE A 184 -3.35 6.55 52.84
C PHE A 184 -2.77 7.35 54.00
#